data_AF-D9PZN5-F1
#
_entry.id   AF-D9PZN5-F1
#
_cell.length_a   1.000
_cell.length_b   1.000
_cell.length_c   1.000
_cell.angle_alpha   90.00
_cell.angle_beta   90.00
_cell.angle_gamma   90.00
#
_symmetry.space_group_name_H-M   'P 1'
#
loop_
_entity.id
_entity.type
_entity.pdbx_description
1 polymer ?
#
loop_
_entity_poly.entity_id
_entity_poly.type
_entity_poly.pdbx_seq_one_letter_code
_entity_poly.pdbx_strand_id
1 'polypeptide(L)'
;MVSKEQAVKLIDAALRKVALGMVVNLDSHFYMTHGRSFAESLVEDPVGTYREMLQVVPESMARTMIRIAIRSLGSFSVVDIEKALEALKEGNPGPFQSLIGGGGVG
;
A
#
# COMPACT_ATOMS: atom_id res chain seq x y z
N MET A 1 -4.38 4.65 -16.76
CA MET A 1 -3.57 5.31 -15.72
C MET A 1 -4.52 5.65 -14.57
N VAL A 2 -4.23 5.22 -13.34
CA VAL A 2 -5.07 5.50 -12.16
C VAL A 2 -4.52 6.77 -11.51
N SER A 3 -5.35 7.77 -11.23
CA SER A 3 -4.89 8.95 -10.49
C SER A 3 -4.55 8.57 -9.05
N LYS A 4 -3.70 9.35 -8.36
CA LYS A 4 -3.41 9.11 -6.93
C LYS A 4 -4.69 9.03 -6.08
N GLU A 5 -5.63 9.94 -6.29
CA GLU A 5 -6.93 9.94 -5.60
C GLU A 5 -7.75 8.68 -5.89
N GLN A 6 -7.75 8.20 -7.14
CA GLN A 6 -8.41 6.95 -7.49
C GLN A 6 -7.71 5.75 -6.83
N ALA A 7 -6.38 5.75 -6.78
CA ALA A 7 -5.61 4.70 -6.13
C ALA A 7 -5.93 4.62 -4.64
N VAL A 8 -5.97 5.76 -3.95
CA VAL A 8 -6.38 5.85 -2.53
C VAL A 8 -7.77 5.25 -2.33
N LYS A 9 -8.76 5.65 -3.14
CA LYS A 9 -10.14 5.14 -3.04
C LYS A 9 -10.24 3.64 -3.26
N LEU A 10 -9.52 3.10 -4.25
CA LEU A 10 -9.52 1.67 -4.55
C LEU A 10 -8.86 0.85 -3.44
N ILE A 11 -7.73 1.33 -2.91
CA ILE A 11 -7.01 0.69 -1.80
C ILE A 11 -7.89 0.68 -0.56
N ASP A 12 -8.44 1.83 -0.15
CA ASP A 12 -9.27 1.94 1.05
C ASP A 12 -10.51 1.03 0.95
N ALA A 13 -11.22 1.04 -0.18
CA ALA A 13 -12.38 0.19 -0.41
C ALA A 13 -12.03 -1.31 -0.33
N ALA A 14 -10.90 -1.73 -0.91
CA ALA A 14 -10.45 -3.12 -0.86
C ALA A 14 -10.08 -3.54 0.56
N LEU A 15 -9.29 -2.74 1.28
CA LEU A 15 -8.87 -3.01 2.65
C LEU A 15 -10.06 -3.07 3.61
N ARG A 16 -11.02 -2.15 3.51
CA ARG A 16 -12.25 -2.19 4.32
C ARG A 16 -13.07 -3.46 4.07
N LYS A 17 -13.07 -3.98 2.84
CA LYS A 17 -13.82 -5.20 2.50
C LYS A 17 -13.21 -6.47 3.09
N VAL A 18 -11.88 -6.56 3.16
CA VAL A 18 -11.19 -7.81 3.53
C VAL A 18 -10.51 -7.78 4.90
N ALA A 19 -10.23 -6.60 5.43
CA ALA A 19 -9.41 -6.41 6.62
C ALA A 19 -9.88 -5.20 7.46
N LEU A 20 -11.19 -5.04 7.64
CA LEU A 20 -11.79 -3.87 8.29
C LEU A 20 -11.16 -3.53 9.66
N GLY A 21 -11.04 -4.51 10.55
CA GLY A 21 -10.45 -4.27 11.88
C GLY A 21 -9.01 -3.77 11.81
N MET A 22 -8.22 -4.27 10.87
CA MET A 22 -6.84 -3.85 10.68
C MET A 22 -6.75 -2.45 10.07
N VAL A 23 -7.57 -2.15 9.06
CA VAL A 23 -7.54 -0.82 8.43
C VAL A 23 -7.98 0.26 9.40
N VAL A 24 -8.95 -0.02 10.29
CA VAL A 24 -9.35 0.93 11.34
C VAL A 24 -8.20 1.23 12.31
N ASN A 25 -7.45 0.21 12.72
CA ASN A 25 -6.29 0.39 13.59
C ASN A 25 -5.17 1.18 12.91
N LEU A 26 -4.88 0.87 11.63
CA LEU A 26 -3.88 1.59 10.85
C LEU A 26 -4.31 3.04 10.57
N ASP A 27 -5.55 3.27 10.15
CA ASP A 27 -6.08 4.62 9.96
C ASP A 27 -5.96 5.43 11.25
N SER A 28 -6.36 4.87 12.39
CA SER A 28 -6.24 5.55 13.68
C SER A 28 -4.79 5.95 13.97
N HIS A 29 -3.83 5.05 13.73
CA HIS A 29 -2.40 5.33 13.90
C HIS A 29 -1.92 6.43 12.95
N PHE A 30 -2.16 6.28 11.64
CA PHE A 30 -1.66 7.21 10.62
C PHE A 30 -2.32 8.60 10.70
N TYR A 31 -3.61 8.68 11.06
CA TYR A 31 -4.25 9.97 11.29
C TYR A 31 -3.65 10.70 12.49
N MET A 32 -3.34 9.98 13.58
CA MET A 32 -2.69 10.58 14.75
C MET A 32 -1.27 11.06 14.47
N THR A 33 -0.51 10.32 13.66
CA THR A 33 0.90 10.66 13.38
C THR A 33 1.04 11.69 12.27
N HIS A 34 0.24 11.61 11.20
CA HIS A 34 0.43 12.36 9.95
C HIS A 34 -0.77 13.20 9.51
N GLY A 35 -1.92 13.08 10.18
CA GLY A 35 -3.14 13.77 9.77
C GLY A 35 -3.80 13.23 8.49
N ARG A 36 -3.48 12.00 8.08
CA ARG A 36 -4.01 11.33 6.88
C ARG A 36 -4.19 9.83 7.08
N SER A 37 -5.01 9.19 6.25
CA SER A 37 -5.29 7.75 6.33
C SER A 37 -4.10 6.87 5.97
N PHE A 38 -4.21 5.56 6.23
CA PHE A 38 -3.20 4.59 5.80
C PHE A 38 -3.07 4.56 4.26
N ALA A 39 -4.18 4.55 3.54
CA ALA A 39 -4.17 4.48 2.08
C ALA A 39 -3.53 5.73 1.45
N GLU A 40 -3.83 6.92 1.98
CA GLU A 40 -3.18 8.17 1.55
C GLU A 40 -1.69 8.16 1.83
N SER A 41 -1.29 7.73 3.04
CA SER A 41 0.12 7.62 3.40
C SER A 41 0.85 6.64 2.50
N LEU A 42 0.24 5.50 2.19
CA LEU A 42 0.81 4.48 1.33
C LEU A 42 1.04 4.98 -0.11
N VAL A 43 0.13 5.79 -0.64
CA VAL A 43 0.27 6.35 -2.00
C VAL A 43 1.29 7.49 -2.03
N GLU A 44 1.39 8.30 -0.97
CA GLU A 44 2.32 9.44 -0.90
C GLU A 44 3.76 9.03 -0.55
N ASP A 45 3.94 8.18 0.46
CA ASP A 45 5.23 7.66 0.91
C ASP A 45 5.11 6.16 1.23
N PRO A 46 5.25 5.28 0.23
CA PRO A 46 5.05 3.86 0.43
C PRO A 46 6.14 3.21 1.28
N VAL A 47 7.36 3.73 1.25
CA VAL A 47 8.49 3.20 2.04
C VAL A 47 8.34 3.59 3.51
N GLY A 48 8.07 4.86 3.80
CA GLY A 48 7.82 5.33 5.16
C GLY A 48 6.61 4.62 5.77
N THR A 49 5.52 4.52 5.01
CA THR A 49 4.31 3.82 5.42
C THR A 49 4.57 2.35 5.72
N TYR A 50 5.32 1.64 4.87
CA TYR A 50 5.66 0.24 5.13
C TYR A 50 6.48 0.09 6.42
N ARG A 51 7.50 0.94 6.63
CA ARG A 51 8.34 0.91 7.83
C ARG A 51 7.57 1.19 9.11
N GLU A 52 6.67 2.18 9.07
CA GLU A 52 5.84 2.54 10.21
C GLU A 52 4.78 1.47 10.50
N MET A 53 4.19 0.88 9.46
CA MET A 53 3.29 -0.25 9.59
C MET A 53 3.92 -1.43 10.35
N LEU A 54 5.22 -1.69 10.17
CA LEU A 54 5.95 -2.73 10.90
C LEU A 54 6.08 -2.47 12.41
N GLN A 55 5.84 -1.25 12.88
CA GLN A 55 5.77 -0.94 14.32
C GLN A 55 4.42 -1.32 14.93
N VAL A 56 3.38 -1.48 14.10
CA VAL A 56 2.01 -1.75 14.53
C VAL A 56 1.64 -3.22 14.34
N VAL A 57 2.12 -3.83 13.25
CA VAL A 57 1.75 -5.20 12.88
C VAL A 57 2.96 -6.04 12.47
N PRO A 58 2.92 -7.37 12.59
CA PRO A 58 3.98 -8.25 12.10
C PRO A 58 4.21 -8.10 10.59
N GLU A 59 5.44 -8.35 10.13
CA GLU A 59 5.84 -8.24 8.71
C GLU A 59 4.93 -9.06 7.77
N SER A 60 4.54 -10.28 8.17
CA SER A 60 3.64 -11.12 7.38
C SER A 60 2.28 -10.45 7.12
N MET A 61 1.78 -9.70 8.10
CA MET A 61 0.51 -8.98 8.01
C MET A 61 0.67 -7.69 7.21
N ALA A 62 1.78 -6.95 7.42
CA ALA A 62 2.13 -5.80 6.60
C ALA A 62 2.17 -6.16 5.11
N ARG A 63 2.93 -7.20 4.75
CA ARG A 63 3.00 -7.71 3.38
C ARG A 63 1.62 -8.08 2.84
N THR A 64 0.77 -8.73 3.64
CA THR A 64 -0.58 -9.12 3.21
C THR A 64 -1.45 -7.90 2.90
N MET A 65 -1.41 -6.87 3.74
CA MET A 65 -2.15 -5.62 3.51
C MET A 65 -1.67 -4.90 2.25
N ILE A 66 -0.35 -4.81 2.06
CA ILE A 66 0.22 -4.22 0.83
C ILE A 66 -0.14 -5.04 -0.42
N ARG A 67 -0.18 -6.39 -0.34
CA ARG A 67 -0.65 -7.23 -1.45
C ARG A 67 -2.11 -6.94 -1.81
N ILE A 68 -2.97 -6.75 -0.82
CA ILE A 68 -4.39 -6.40 -1.05
C ILE A 68 -4.46 -5.02 -1.72
N ALA A 69 -3.72 -4.04 -1.20
CA ALA A 69 -3.65 -2.71 -1.77
C ALA A 69 -3.21 -2.75 -3.25
N ILE A 70 -2.11 -3.44 -3.57
CA ILE A 70 -1.61 -3.59 -4.94
C ILE A 70 -2.67 -4.27 -5.84
N ARG A 71 -3.28 -5.37 -5.38
CA ARG A 71 -4.32 -6.09 -6.16
C ARG A 71 -5.57 -5.27 -6.42
N SER A 72 -5.87 -4.26 -5.59
CA SER A 72 -7.00 -3.35 -5.82
C SER A 72 -6.77 -2.41 -7.01
N LEU A 73 -5.51 -2.21 -7.41
CA LEU A 73 -5.13 -1.28 -8.48
C LEU A 73 -5.13 -1.93 -9.86
N GLY A 74 -5.14 -3.27 -9.93
CA GLY A 74 -5.17 -4.00 -11.20
C GLY A 74 -4.73 -5.46 -11.08
N SER A 75 -4.68 -6.12 -12.23
CA SER A 75 -4.24 -7.50 -12.37
C SER A 75 -2.73 -7.54 -12.61
N PHE A 76 -1.95 -7.70 -11.54
CA PHE A 76 -0.49 -7.82 -11.61
C PHE A 76 -0.04 -9.26 -11.39
N SER A 77 1.11 -9.63 -11.97
CA SER A 77 1.69 -10.95 -11.72
C SER A 77 2.14 -11.08 -10.27
N VAL A 78 2.19 -12.30 -9.74
CA VAL A 78 2.72 -12.56 -8.39
C VAL A 78 4.17 -12.05 -8.27
N VAL A 79 4.96 -12.18 -9.34
CA VAL A 79 6.35 -11.73 -9.39
C VAL A 79 6.46 -10.22 -9.23
N ASP A 80 5.60 -9.44 -9.89
CA ASP A 80 5.63 -7.97 -9.79
C ASP A 80 5.21 -7.49 -8.41
N ILE A 81 4.23 -8.16 -7.79
CA ILE A 81 3.80 -7.87 -6.43
C ILE A 81 4.93 -8.15 -5.43
N GLU A 82 5.60 -9.31 -5.53
CA GLU A 82 6.71 -9.63 -4.62
C GLU A 82 7.90 -8.69 -4.85
N LYS A 83 8.22 -8.33 -6.10
CA LYS A 83 9.24 -7.30 -6.39
C LYS A 83 8.91 -5.96 -5.72
N ALA A 84 7.65 -5.52 -5.78
CA ALA A 84 7.24 -4.30 -5.09
C ALA A 84 7.40 -4.40 -3.57
N LEU A 85 7.03 -5.53 -2.97
CA LEU A 85 7.20 -5.75 -1.52
C LEU A 85 8.66 -5.75 -1.08
N GLU A 86 9.53 -6.48 -1.79
CA GLU A 86 10.97 -6.51 -1.47
C GLU A 86 11.58 -5.12 -1.65
N ALA A 87 11.22 -4.40 -2.72
CA ALA A 87 11.70 -3.04 -2.92
C ALA A 87 11.30 -2.10 -1.79
N LEU A 88 10.06 -2.17 -1.27
CA LEU A 88 9.65 -1.37 -0.10
C LEU A 88 10.48 -1.71 1.14
N LYS A 89 10.78 -3.00 1.36
CA LYS A 89 11.65 -3.45 2.46
C LYS A 89 13.07 -2.89 2.33
N GLU A 90 13.60 -2.85 1.11
CA GLU A 90 14.91 -2.30 0.78
C GLU A 90 14.93 -0.76 0.77
N GLY A 91 13.77 -0.10 0.90
CA GLY A 91 13.66 1.36 0.90
C GLY A 91 13.55 1.99 -0.49
N ASN A 92 13.21 1.21 -1.51
CA ASN A 92 13.01 1.65 -2.88
C ASN A 92 11.50 1.74 -3.21
N PRO A 93 10.93 2.95 -3.42
CA PRO A 93 9.52 3.11 -3.74
C PRO A 93 9.19 2.81 -5.21
N GLY A 94 10.19 2.77 -6.09
CA GLY A 94 10.00 2.77 -7.55
C GLY A 94 9.10 1.65 -8.07
N PRO A 95 9.34 0.38 -7.74
CA PRO A 95 8.49 -0.71 -8.19
C PRO A 95 7.03 -0.58 -7.74
N PHE A 96 6.77 -0.13 -6.52
CA PHE A 96 5.41 0.12 -6.05
C PHE A 96 4.74 1.29 -6.78
N GLN A 97 5.47 2.40 -6.96
CA GLN A 97 4.98 3.57 -7.68
C GLN A 97 4.65 3.26 -9.14
N SER A 98 5.43 2.38 -9.79
CA SER A 98 5.14 1.90 -11.15
C SER A 98 3.81 1.13 -11.24
N LEU A 99 3.39 0.45 -10.17
CA LEU A 99 2.09 -0.24 -10.13
C LEU A 99 0.92 0.74 -9.94
N ILE A 100 1.14 1.87 -9.26
CA ILE A 100 0.13 2.95 -9.13
C ILE A 100 0.02 3.75 -10.44
N GLY A 101 1.16 4.19 -10.97
CA GLY A 101 1.24 5.10 -12.12
C GLY A 101 1.10 4.43 -13.48
N GLY A 102 1.22 3.10 -13.57
CA GLY A 102 1.29 2.39 -14.83
C GLY A 102 2.66 2.52 -15.48
N GLY A 103 3.61 1.71 -15.05
CA GLY A 103 4.84 1.45 -15.78
C GLY A 103 4.51 0.72 -17.08
N GLY A 104 4.34 1.49 -18.16
CA GLY A 104 4.34 0.97 -19.52
C GLY A 104 5.72 0.38 -19.82
N VAL A 105 5.75 -0.92 -20.05
CA VAL A 105 6.70 -1.49 -20.98
C VAL A 105 6.03 -1.38 -22.34
N GLY A 106 6.41 -0.34 -23.08
CA GLY A 106 6.43 -0.37 -24.54
C GLY A 106 7.75 -0.96 -25.00
#